data_AF-A0AAA9RYZ4-F1
#
_entry.id   AF-A0AAA9RYZ4-F1
#
_cell.length_a   1.000
_cell.length_b   1.000
_cell.length_c   1.000
_cell.angle_alpha   90.00
_cell.angle_beta   90.00
_cell.angle_gamma   90.00
#
_symmetry.space_group_name_H-M   'P 1'
#
loop_
_entity.id
_entity.type
_entity.pdbx_description
1 polymer ?
#
loop_
_entity_poly.entity_id
_entity_poly.type
_entity_poly.pdbx_seq_one_letter_code
_entity_poly.pdbx_strand_id
1 'polypeptide(L)'
;MGIPHHLNCLLRNLYAGQEAAVRTGHGTTDWFQIGKGICQGCKLSPCLFNLYAEYIMRNAGLFEAQAGIKIAGRNINNLRYADDTTLMAESEELKSLLMKVKEESEKVGLKLNIQKMKIMASGPITSWQVDGETGETVSDFIFGGSKITVDGDCSHEIKDSCSLEGKL
;
A
#
# COMPACT_ATOMS: atom_id res chain seq x y z
N MET A 1 8.53 -15.40 -17.72
CA MET A 1 9.33 -15.31 -16.48
C MET A 1 10.17 -16.57 -16.37
N GLY A 2 11.49 -16.45 -16.24
CA GLY A 2 12.43 -17.59 -16.14
C GLY A 2 12.41 -18.33 -14.81
N ILE A 3 11.24 -18.50 -14.18
CA ILE A 3 11.11 -19.24 -12.92
C ILE A 3 11.07 -20.74 -13.23
N PRO A 4 11.94 -21.57 -12.62
CA PRO A 4 11.93 -23.01 -12.80
C PRO A 4 10.56 -23.64 -12.54
N HIS A 5 10.15 -24.59 -13.39
CA HIS A 5 8.83 -25.23 -13.31
C HIS A 5 8.54 -25.85 -11.94
N HIS A 6 9.53 -26.49 -11.31
CA HIS A 6 9.37 -27.13 -10.00
C HIS A 6 9.01 -26.13 -8.89
N LEU A 7 9.47 -24.88 -8.94
CA LEU A 7 9.10 -23.84 -7.96
C LEU A 7 7.65 -23.40 -8.15
N ASN A 8 7.19 -23.28 -9.40
CA ASN A 8 5.79 -23.01 -9.69
C ASN A 8 4.88 -24.14 -9.18
N CYS A 9 5.29 -25.40 -9.36
CA CYS A 9 4.56 -26.54 -8.79
C CYS A 9 4.51 -26.49 -7.27
N LEU A 10 5.64 -26.20 -6.61
CA LEU A 10 5.69 -26.09 -5.15
C LEU A 10 4.75 -25.01 -4.63
N LEU A 11 4.75 -23.82 -5.25
CA LEU A 11 3.86 -22.73 -4.88
C LEU A 11 2.39 -23.09 -5.10
N ARG A 12 2.05 -23.72 -6.24
CA ARG A 12 0.69 -24.18 -6.52
C ARG A 12 0.22 -25.19 -5.46
N ASN A 13 1.07 -26.16 -5.13
CA ASN A 13 0.74 -27.17 -4.13
C ASN A 13 0.62 -26.58 -2.72
N LEU A 14 1.40 -25.55 -2.40
CA LEU A 14 1.29 -24.86 -1.11
C LEU A 14 -0.09 -24.22 -0.93
N TYR A 15 -0.64 -23.60 -1.98
CA TYR A 15 -1.91 -22.86 -1.94
C TYR A 15 -3.14 -23.67 -2.37
N ALA A 16 -2.97 -24.86 -2.94
CA ALA A 16 -4.08 -25.69 -3.39
C ALA A 16 -4.82 -26.33 -2.21
N GLY A 17 -6.16 -26.20 -2.19
CA GLY A 17 -7.03 -26.88 -1.23
C GLY A 17 -6.75 -26.52 0.24
N GLN A 18 -6.31 -25.29 0.50
CA GLN A 18 -6.02 -24.85 1.86
C GLN A 18 -7.28 -24.75 2.69
N GLU A 19 -7.20 -25.24 3.93
CA GLU A 19 -8.21 -25.06 4.95
C GLU A 19 -7.62 -24.34 6.17
N ALA A 20 -8.45 -23.60 6.88
CA ALA A 20 -8.10 -23.01 8.16
C ALA A 20 -9.26 -23.12 9.15
N ALA A 21 -8.92 -23.00 10.43
CA ALA A 21 -9.85 -22.84 11.53
C ALA A 21 -9.33 -21.69 12.42
N VAL A 22 -10.24 -20.95 13.04
CA VAL A 22 -9.90 -19.83 13.93
C VAL A 22 -10.00 -20.30 15.38
N ARG A 23 -8.91 -20.17 16.14
CA ARG A 23 -8.92 -20.42 17.59
C ARG A 23 -9.26 -19.12 18.33
N THR A 24 -10.35 -19.14 19.08
CA THR A 24 -10.83 -18.02 19.90
C THR A 24 -10.82 -18.40 21.39
N GLY A 25 -11.12 -17.46 22.27
CA GLY A 25 -11.31 -17.74 23.70
C GLY A 25 -12.50 -18.68 24.01
N HIS A 26 -13.42 -18.86 23.06
CA HIS A 26 -14.60 -19.72 23.20
C HIS A 26 -14.43 -21.11 22.56
N GLY A 27 -13.26 -21.39 21.98
CA GLY A 27 -12.98 -22.64 21.27
C GLY A 27 -12.44 -22.43 19.85
N THR A 28 -12.25 -23.53 19.13
CA THR A 28 -11.80 -23.54 17.74
C THR A 28 -13.00 -23.67 16.83
N THR A 29 -13.09 -22.84 15.78
CA THR A 29 -14.15 -22.96 14.77
C THR A 29 -14.00 -24.24 13.96
N ASP A 30 -15.04 -24.59 13.21
CA ASP A 30 -14.92 -25.61 12.15
C ASP A 30 -13.92 -25.16 11.08
N TRP A 31 -13.39 -26.14 10.35
CA TRP A 31 -12.52 -25.92 9.22
C TRP A 31 -13.29 -25.30 8.06
N PHE A 32 -12.68 -24.33 7.39
CA PHE A 32 -13.20 -23.70 6.19
C PHE A 32 -12.11 -23.56 5.13
N GLN A 33 -12.52 -23.59 3.86
CA GLN A 33 -11.63 -23.47 2.71
C GLN A 33 -11.14 -22.02 2.53
N ILE A 34 -9.85 -21.85 2.31
CA ILE A 34 -9.23 -20.58 1.94
C ILE A 34 -9.29 -20.44 0.42
N GLY A 35 -10.18 -19.60 -0.08
CA GLY A 35 -10.33 -19.35 -1.52
C GLY A 35 -9.44 -18.23 -2.08
N LYS A 36 -9.01 -17.28 -1.26
CA LYS A 36 -8.20 -16.12 -1.67
C LYS A 36 -7.28 -15.67 -0.54
N GLY A 37 -6.14 -15.10 -0.91
CA GLY A 37 -5.19 -14.48 0.01
C GLY A 37 -3.86 -15.25 0.09
N ILE A 38 -2.98 -14.73 0.93
CA ILE A 38 -1.68 -15.33 1.24
C ILE A 38 -1.72 -15.95 2.63
N CYS A 39 -0.98 -17.03 2.88
CA CYS A 39 -0.92 -17.65 4.19
C CYS A 39 -0.28 -16.69 5.19
N GLN A 40 -1.04 -16.20 6.16
CA GLN A 40 -0.46 -15.36 7.22
C GLN A 40 0.54 -16.18 8.06
N GLY A 41 1.66 -15.55 8.41
CA GLY A 41 2.76 -16.22 9.13
C GLY A 41 3.70 -17.07 8.26
N CYS A 42 3.40 -17.27 6.97
CA CYS A 42 4.33 -17.93 6.06
C CYS A 42 5.46 -16.99 5.64
N LYS A 43 6.71 -17.48 5.70
CA LYS A 43 7.91 -16.71 5.33
C LYS A 43 7.95 -16.28 3.85
N LEU A 44 7.23 -17.00 2.98
CA LEU A 44 7.15 -16.69 1.55
C LEU A 44 6.08 -15.64 1.22
N SER A 45 5.07 -15.49 2.08
CA SER A 45 3.94 -14.59 1.84
C SER A 45 4.36 -13.13 1.59
N PRO A 46 5.30 -12.54 2.35
CA PRO A 46 5.77 -11.17 2.06
C PRO A 46 6.41 -11.05 0.66
N CYS A 47 7.22 -12.03 0.26
CA CYS A 47 7.87 -12.01 -1.07
C CYS A 47 6.85 -12.14 -2.19
N LEU A 48 5.84 -13.01 -2.03
CA LEU A 48 4.75 -13.16 -2.99
C LEU A 48 3.92 -11.88 -3.10
N PHE A 49 3.58 -11.26 -1.97
CA PHE A 49 2.86 -9.99 -1.97
C PHE A 49 3.65 -8.89 -2.71
N ASN A 50 4.94 -8.76 -2.43
CA ASN A 50 5.81 -7.80 -3.13
C ASN A 50 5.87 -8.06 -4.64
N LEU A 51 5.88 -9.32 -5.07
CA LEU A 51 5.83 -9.69 -6.49
C LEU A 51 4.54 -9.21 -7.15
N TYR A 52 3.39 -9.41 -6.51
CA TYR A 52 2.10 -8.91 -7.00
C TYR A 52 2.05 -7.38 -7.02
N ALA A 53 2.50 -6.72 -5.95
CA ALA A 53 2.55 -5.27 -5.89
C ALA A 53 3.44 -4.70 -7.01
N GLU A 54 4.60 -5.30 -7.26
CA GLU A 54 5.50 -4.88 -8.34
C GLU A 54 4.88 -5.11 -9.73
N TYR A 55 4.20 -6.23 -9.93
CA TYR A 55 3.45 -6.51 -11.15
C TYR A 55 2.40 -5.43 -11.43
N ILE A 56 1.62 -5.05 -10.43
CA ILE A 56 0.60 -3.99 -10.51
C ILE A 56 1.25 -2.66 -10.88
N MET A 57 2.31 -2.25 -10.18
CA MET A 57 2.96 -0.95 -10.42
C MET A 57 3.55 -0.84 -11.82
N ARG A 58 4.13 -1.92 -12.34
CA ARG A 58 4.66 -1.98 -13.70
C ARG A 58 3.56 -1.88 -14.75
N ASN A 59 2.49 -2.65 -14.59
CA ASN A 59 1.38 -2.63 -15.53
C ASN A 59 0.60 -1.32 -15.49
N ALA A 60 0.53 -0.68 -14.33
CA ALA A 60 -0.07 0.65 -14.17
C ALA A 60 0.79 1.75 -14.82
N GLY A 61 1.98 1.41 -15.34
CA GLY A 61 2.85 2.33 -16.07
C GLY A 61 3.53 3.36 -15.18
N LEU A 62 3.62 3.12 -13.86
CA LEU A 62 4.22 4.09 -12.93
C LEU A 62 5.71 4.31 -13.21
N PHE A 63 6.43 3.29 -13.69
CA PHE A 63 7.86 3.44 -13.98
C PHE A 63 8.13 4.39 -15.15
N GLU A 64 7.22 4.45 -16.13
CA GLU A 64 7.34 5.29 -17.33
C GLU A 64 6.62 6.64 -17.19
N ALA A 65 5.81 6.79 -16.14
CA ALA A 65 5.05 7.99 -15.88
C ALA A 65 5.97 9.20 -15.62
N GLN A 66 5.69 10.31 -16.31
CA GLN A 66 6.30 11.61 -16.03
C GLN A 66 5.73 12.26 -14.77
N ALA A 67 4.52 11.86 -14.36
CA ALA A 67 3.89 12.27 -13.12
C ALA A 67 4.67 11.74 -11.91
N GLY A 68 4.91 12.60 -10.93
CA GLY A 68 5.68 12.33 -9.73
C GLY A 68 6.26 13.61 -9.13
N ILE A 69 7.14 13.45 -8.14
CA ILE A 69 7.94 14.52 -7.55
C ILE A 69 9.39 14.31 -7.98
N LYS A 70 10.02 15.36 -8.51
CA LYS A 70 11.44 15.29 -8.90
C LYS A 70 12.35 15.50 -7.70
N ILE A 71 13.07 14.45 -7.32
CA ILE A 71 14.08 14.48 -6.24
C ILE A 71 15.44 14.09 -6.82
N ALA A 72 16.43 14.98 -6.71
CA ALA A 72 17.79 14.75 -7.20
C ALA A 72 17.85 14.24 -8.67
N GLY A 73 17.01 14.80 -9.54
CA GLY A 73 16.94 14.43 -10.95
C GLY A 73 16.21 13.11 -11.26
N ARG A 74 15.64 12.45 -10.25
CA ARG A 74 14.81 11.26 -10.41
C ARG A 74 13.35 11.59 -10.14
N ASN A 75 12.46 11.02 -10.94
CA ASN A 75 11.03 11.12 -10.71
C ASN A 75 10.59 10.06 -9.69
N ILE A 76 9.95 10.48 -8.60
CA ILE A 76 9.44 9.59 -7.55
C ILE A 76 7.94 9.78 -7.45
N ASN A 77 7.18 8.74 -7.76
CA ASN A 77 5.71 8.79 -7.77
C ASN A 77 5.04 7.80 -6.82
N ASN A 78 5.81 6.90 -6.21
CA ASN A 78 5.29 5.98 -5.20
C ASN A 78 6.32 5.67 -4.12
N LEU A 79 5.84 5.49 -2.89
CA LEU A 79 6.54 4.86 -1.78
C LEU A 79 5.69 3.68 -1.32
N ARG A 80 6.33 2.55 -1.01
CA ARG A 80 5.65 1.30 -0.68
C ARG A 80 6.29 0.69 0.55
N TYR A 81 5.48 0.38 1.55
CA TYR A 81 5.90 -0.33 2.74
C TYR A 81 4.82 -1.32 3.16
N ALA A 82 5.13 -2.62 3.13
CA ALA A 82 4.13 -3.67 3.31
C ALA A 82 2.90 -3.43 2.40
N ASP A 83 1.70 -3.37 2.96
CA ASP A 83 0.45 -3.08 2.26
C ASP A 83 0.17 -1.59 2.06
N ASP A 84 0.91 -0.70 2.72
CA ASP A 84 0.78 0.74 2.54
C ASP A 84 1.49 1.21 1.26
N THR A 85 0.74 1.92 0.42
CA THR A 85 1.27 2.58 -0.78
C THR A 85 0.90 4.05 -0.77
N THR A 86 1.90 4.92 -0.86
CA THR A 86 1.74 6.35 -1.03
C THR A 86 2.03 6.71 -2.48
N LEU A 87 1.07 7.36 -3.14
CA LEU A 87 1.27 7.94 -4.47
C LEU A 87 1.53 9.43 -4.35
N MET A 88 2.38 9.98 -5.22
CA MET A 88 2.79 11.38 -5.19
C MET A 88 2.88 11.93 -6.60
N ALA A 89 2.47 13.18 -6.78
CA ALA A 89 2.67 13.96 -8.01
C ALA A 89 2.66 15.46 -7.70
N GLU A 90 3.28 16.25 -8.56
CA GLU A 90 3.28 17.73 -8.46
C GLU A 90 1.94 18.37 -8.88
N SER A 91 1.03 17.60 -9.48
CA SER A 91 -0.21 18.11 -10.08
C SER A 91 -1.41 17.15 -9.90
N GLU A 92 -2.56 17.51 -10.48
CA GLU A 92 -3.77 16.67 -10.56
C GLU A 92 -3.54 15.31 -11.26
N GLU A 93 -2.38 15.08 -11.88
CA GLU A 93 -1.95 13.77 -12.40
C GLU A 93 -1.97 12.66 -11.34
N LEU A 94 -1.90 13.00 -10.05
CA LEU A 94 -2.05 12.05 -8.95
C LEU A 94 -3.33 11.20 -9.09
N LYS A 95 -4.44 11.82 -9.51
CA LYS A 95 -5.71 11.12 -9.72
C LYS A 95 -5.60 10.08 -10.85
N SER A 96 -4.89 10.41 -11.92
CA SER A 96 -4.65 9.48 -13.03
C SER A 96 -3.81 8.28 -12.57
N LEU A 97 -2.74 8.52 -11.80
CA LEU A 97 -1.92 7.45 -11.23
C LEU A 97 -2.73 6.52 -10.35
N LEU A 98 -3.55 7.09 -9.46
CA LEU A 98 -4.42 6.32 -8.58
C LEU A 98 -5.40 5.42 -9.34
N MET A 99 -6.04 5.96 -10.38
CA MET A 99 -6.99 5.19 -11.19
C MET A 99 -6.30 4.02 -11.93
N LYS A 100 -5.09 4.22 -12.46
CA LYS A 100 -4.32 3.14 -13.09
C LYS A 100 -3.95 2.05 -12.09
N VAL A 101 -3.45 2.42 -10.91
CA VAL A 101 -3.12 1.47 -9.85
C VAL A 101 -4.36 0.70 -9.41
N LYS A 102 -5.51 1.38 -9.26
CA LYS A 102 -6.79 0.77 -8.93
C LYS A 102 -7.20 -0.29 -9.97
N GLU A 103 -7.21 0.08 -11.25
CA GLU A 103 -7.61 -0.82 -12.34
C GLU A 103 -6.72 -2.08 -12.39
N GLU A 104 -5.40 -1.92 -12.29
CA GLU A 104 -4.47 -3.05 -12.30
C GLU A 104 -4.55 -3.90 -11.01
N SER A 105 -4.87 -3.28 -9.87
CA SER A 105 -5.10 -4.00 -8.62
C SER A 105 -6.34 -4.90 -8.70
N GLU A 106 -7.43 -4.37 -9.26
CA GLU A 106 -8.69 -5.11 -9.41
C GLU A 106 -8.53 -6.33 -10.32
N LYS A 107 -7.71 -6.24 -11.38
CA LYS A 107 -7.38 -7.37 -12.29
C LYS A 107 -6.74 -8.56 -11.57
N VAL A 108 -6.03 -8.31 -10.47
CA VAL A 108 -5.40 -9.35 -9.65
C VAL A 108 -6.18 -9.66 -8.36
N GLY A 109 -7.40 -9.13 -8.24
CA GLY A 109 -8.30 -9.40 -7.11
C GLY A 109 -7.95 -8.62 -5.83
N LEU A 110 -7.17 -7.54 -5.93
CA LEU A 110 -6.93 -6.60 -4.83
C LEU A 110 -7.86 -5.40 -4.95
N LYS A 111 -8.47 -5.00 -3.83
CA LYS A 111 -9.34 -3.84 -3.76
C LYS A 111 -8.68 -2.77 -2.89
N LEU A 112 -8.61 -1.55 -3.39
CA LEU A 112 -8.16 -0.41 -2.60
C LEU A 112 -9.19 -0.09 -1.51
N ASN A 113 -8.71 0.20 -0.30
CA ASN A 113 -9.56 0.64 0.79
C ASN A 113 -9.73 2.16 0.74
N ILE A 114 -10.75 2.62 0.02
CA ILE A 114 -11.00 4.06 -0.19
C ILE A 114 -11.27 4.78 1.14
N GLN A 115 -11.96 4.12 2.08
CA GLN A 115 -12.25 4.68 3.40
C GLN A 115 -11.00 4.94 4.26
N LYS A 116 -9.93 4.15 4.06
CA LYS A 116 -8.65 4.36 4.73
C LYS A 116 -7.71 5.29 3.96
N MET A 117 -8.07 5.67 2.74
CA MET A 117 -7.23 6.51 1.90
C MET A 117 -7.25 7.95 2.39
N LYS A 118 -6.06 8.52 2.50
CA LYS A 118 -5.85 9.91 2.91
C LYS A 118 -5.19 10.68 1.78
N ILE A 119 -5.60 11.93 1.61
CA ILE A 119 -5.12 12.84 0.58
C ILE A 119 -4.59 14.08 1.29
N MET A 120 -3.39 14.47 0.91
CA MET A 120 -2.74 15.68 1.39
C MET A 120 -2.20 16.43 0.19
N ALA A 121 -2.43 17.74 0.13
CA ALA A 121 -1.88 18.61 -0.90
C ALA A 121 -1.56 19.97 -0.28
N SER A 122 -0.48 20.60 -0.75
CA SER A 122 -0.05 21.93 -0.31
C SER A 122 -0.95 23.06 -0.86
N GLY A 123 -1.67 22.79 -1.95
CA GLY A 123 -2.61 23.72 -2.58
C GLY A 123 -4.08 23.41 -2.27
N PRO A 124 -5.04 24.24 -2.75
CA PRO A 124 -6.45 23.98 -2.59
C PRO A 124 -6.84 22.65 -3.23
N ILE A 125 -7.45 21.77 -2.43
CA ILE A 125 -7.90 20.45 -2.86
C ILE A 125 -9.30 20.57 -3.44
N THR A 126 -9.46 20.26 -4.72
CA THR A 126 -10.80 20.02 -5.29
C THR A 126 -11.32 18.67 -4.78
N SER A 127 -12.64 18.55 -4.57
CA SER A 127 -13.25 17.33 -4.02
C SER A 127 -12.75 16.07 -4.74
N TRP A 128 -12.12 15.17 -4.00
CA TRP A 128 -11.57 13.92 -4.55
C TRP A 128 -12.54 12.77 -4.32
N GLN A 129 -13.06 12.22 -5.41
CA GLN A 129 -13.94 11.06 -5.39
C GLN A 129 -13.32 9.92 -6.22
N VAL A 130 -13.36 8.73 -5.65
CA VAL A 130 -13.00 7.45 -6.28
C VAL A 130 -14.22 6.56 -6.13
N ASP A 131 -14.79 6.08 -7.25
CA ASP A 131 -16.02 5.27 -7.28
C ASP A 131 -17.23 5.89 -6.53
N GLY A 132 -17.30 7.22 -6.47
CA GLY A 132 -18.36 7.93 -5.74
C GLY A 132 -18.17 7.96 -4.21
N GLU A 133 -17.13 7.32 -3.68
CA GLU A 133 -16.67 7.49 -2.30
C GLU A 133 -15.69 8.68 -2.24
N THR A 134 -15.85 9.53 -1.22
CA THR A 134 -14.96 10.68 -1.01
C THR A 134 -13.81 10.27 -0.10
N GLY A 135 -12.58 10.44 -0.59
CA GLY A 135 -11.38 10.18 0.22
C GLY A 135 -11.20 11.24 1.30
N GLU A 136 -10.61 10.87 2.44
CA GLU A 136 -10.36 11.80 3.53
C GLU A 136 -9.25 12.80 3.14
N THR A 137 -9.55 14.10 3.22
CA THR A 137 -8.54 15.15 3.06
C THR A 137 -7.97 15.51 4.42
N VAL A 138 -6.64 15.47 4.55
CA VAL A 138 -5.94 15.66 5.83
C VAL A 138 -4.88 16.76 5.73
N SER A 139 -4.66 17.46 6.84
CA SER A 139 -3.56 18.44 7.02
C SER A 139 -2.26 17.78 7.47
N ASP A 140 -2.36 16.60 8.08
CA ASP A 140 -1.24 15.84 8.61
C ASP A 140 -1.57 14.36 8.70
N PHE A 141 -0.53 13.52 8.65
CA PHE A 141 -0.66 12.07 8.84
C PHE A 141 0.65 11.45 9.32
N ILE A 142 0.55 10.28 9.96
CA ILE A 142 1.71 9.51 10.36
C ILE A 142 2.12 8.60 9.21
N PHE A 143 3.36 8.71 8.76
CA PHE A 143 3.97 7.86 7.74
C PHE A 143 5.26 7.25 8.27
N GLY A 144 5.31 5.91 8.37
CA GLY A 144 6.52 5.22 8.84
C GLY A 144 6.94 5.57 10.27
N GLY A 145 6.03 6.09 11.09
CA GLY A 145 6.30 6.57 12.46
C GLY A 145 6.57 8.07 12.56
N SER A 146 6.78 8.76 11.44
CA SER A 146 7.02 10.21 11.40
C SER A 146 5.75 10.99 11.08
N LYS A 147 5.63 12.21 11.61
CA LYS A 147 4.48 13.07 11.37
C LYS A 147 4.77 13.95 10.17
N ILE A 148 4.00 13.75 9.10
CA ILE A 148 4.07 14.58 7.91
C ILE A 148 2.94 15.60 7.97
N THR A 149 3.27 16.88 7.82
CA THR A 149 2.31 17.99 7.80
C THR A 149 2.32 18.70 6.44
N VAL A 150 1.19 19.30 6.08
CA VAL A 150 0.99 19.98 4.79
C VAL A 150 1.91 21.19 4.59
N ASP A 151 2.33 21.83 5.67
CA ASP A 151 3.26 22.96 5.71
C ASP A 151 4.73 22.52 5.78
N GLY A 152 5.00 21.22 5.92
CA GLY A 152 6.35 20.67 6.06
C GLY A 152 7.02 20.98 7.39
N ASP A 153 6.26 21.40 8.42
CA ASP A 153 6.82 21.69 9.73
C ASP A 153 7.19 20.41 10.51
N CYS A 154 8.50 20.16 10.61
CA CYS A 154 9.05 19.08 11.43
C CYS A 154 9.28 19.49 12.90
N SER A 155 8.99 20.73 13.31
CA SER A 155 9.31 21.23 14.65
C SER A 155 8.60 20.46 15.77
N HIS A 156 7.38 20.01 15.51
CA HIS A 156 6.59 19.20 16.44
C HIS A 156 7.25 17.85 16.72
N GLU A 157 7.70 17.16 15.66
CA GLU A 157 8.34 15.84 15.79
C GLU A 157 9.71 15.95 16.49
N ILE A 158 10.49 16.99 16.18
CA ILE A 158 11.78 17.25 16.84
C ILE A 158 11.57 17.47 18.35
N LYS A 159 10.56 18.26 18.73
CA LYS A 159 10.23 18.50 20.15
C LYS A 159 9.82 17.23 20.88
N ASP A 160 8.98 16.41 20.26
CA ASP A 160 8.52 15.15 20.84
C ASP A 160 9.70 14.17 21.02
N SER A 161 10.60 14.10 20.04
CA SER A 161 11.79 13.24 20.10
C SER A 161 12.79 13.71 21.17
N CYS A 162 13.09 15.01 21.26
CA CYS A 162 13.98 15.55 22.31
C CYS A 162 13.37 15.45 23.72
N SER A 163 12.04 15.52 23.84
CA SER A 163 11.36 15.39 25.14
C SER A 163 11.38 13.96 25.70
N LEU A 164 11.57 12.96 24.84
CA LEU A 164 11.72 11.55 25.23
C LEU A 164 13.14 11.25 25.73
N GLU A 165 14.18 11.93 25.22
CA GLU A 165 15.56 11.79 25.70
C GLU A 165 15.77 12.38 27.11
N GLY A 166 14.96 13.35 27.52
CA GLY A 166 15.00 13.92 28.88
C GLY A 166 14.29 13.09 29.97
N LYS A 167 13.73 11.93 29.62
CA LYS A 167 12.99 11.03 30.53
C LYS A 167 13.65 9.66 30.73
N LEU A 168 14.86 9.47 30.19
CA LEU A 168 15.76 8.34 30.46
C LEU A 168 16.87 8.78 31.42
#